data_AF-A0A7Y9FNZ9-F1
#
_entry.id   AF-A0A7Y9FNZ9-F1
#
_cell.length_a   1.000
_cell.length_b   1.000
_cell.length_c   1.000
_cell.angle_alpha   90.00
_cell.angle_beta   90.00
_cell.angle_gamma   90.00
#
_symmetry.space_group_name_H-M   'P 1'
#
loop_
_entity.id
_entity.type
_entity.pdbx_description
1 polymer ?
#
loop_
_entity_poly.entity_id
_entity_poly.type
_entity_poly.pdbx_seq_one_letter_code
_entity_poly.pdbx_strand_id
1 'polypeptide(L)' 'MTRETMMRFVRIEMLPSGKALVDIDKLTHAIPEGEGSRLFLGAQHLDVPHTLAELENVLAGRERTDNGENSAAGFGLR' A
#
# COMPACT_ATOMS: atom_id res chain seq x y z
N MET A 1 -13.87 -8.82 -25.60
CA MET A 1 -12.53 -8.25 -25.36
C MET A 1 -12.37 -8.15 -23.85
N THR A 2 -12.01 -9.25 -23.21
CA THR A 2 -11.79 -9.27 -21.76
C THR A 2 -10.50 -8.50 -21.55
N ARG A 3 -10.58 -7.28 -21.00
CA ARG A 3 -9.38 -6.63 -20.48
C ARG A 3 -8.86 -7.58 -19.41
N GLU A 4 -7.73 -8.22 -19.65
CA GLU A 4 -6.97 -8.82 -18.55
C GLU A 4 -6.68 -7.64 -17.62
N THR A 5 -7.42 -7.53 -16.51
CA THR A 5 -7.03 -6.64 -15.43
C THR A 5 -5.71 -7.21 -14.94
N MET A 6 -4.61 -6.63 -15.43
CA MET A 6 -3.26 -7.03 -15.05
C MET A 6 -3.16 -6.81 -13.55
N MET A 7 -3.16 -7.90 -12.77
CA MET A 7 -3.10 -7.85 -11.32
C MET A 7 -1.83 -7.10 -10.90
N ARG A 8 -2.00 -6.00 -10.16
CA ARG A 8 -0.87 -5.18 -9.73
C ARG A 8 -0.40 -5.60 -8.35
N PHE A 9 0.66 -6.39 -8.30
CA PHE A 9 1.26 -6.81 -7.04
C PHE A 9 2.37 -5.88 -6.56
N VAL A 10 2.42 -5.63 -5.25
CA VAL A 10 3.55 -4.96 -4.58
C VAL A 10 4.10 -5.83 -3.45
N ARG A 11 5.42 -5.86 -3.31
CA ARG A 11 6.07 -6.52 -2.18
C ARG A 11 6.20 -5.51 -1.05
N ILE A 12 5.66 -5.82 0.12
CA ILE A 12 5.66 -4.92 1.27
C ILE A 12 6.16 -5.62 2.54
N GLU A 13 6.79 -4.88 3.44
CA GLU A 13 7.20 -5.39 4.75
C GLU A 13 5.96 -5.56 5.64
N MET A 14 5.95 -6.57 6.51
CA MET A 14 4.84 -6.86 7.43
C MET A 14 5.31 -7.06 8.86
N LEU A 15 4.43 -6.80 9.81
CA LEU A 15 4.64 -7.06 11.23
C LEU A 15 4.15 -8.47 11.62
N PRO A 16 4.78 -9.13 12.62
CA PRO A 16 5.97 -8.68 13.37
C PRO A 16 7.29 -8.83 12.57
N SER A 17 7.34 -9.66 11.53
CA SER A 17 8.46 -9.71 10.58
C SER A 17 8.05 -10.42 9.29
N GLY A 18 8.70 -10.06 8.18
CA GLY A 18 8.52 -10.72 6.88
C GLY A 18 8.20 -9.77 5.74
N LYS A 19 7.92 -10.33 4.57
CA LYS A 19 7.45 -9.59 3.39
C LYS A 19 6.22 -10.29 2.80
N ALA A 20 5.18 -9.53 2.54
CA ALA A 20 3.98 -9.99 1.85
C ALA A 20 3.99 -9.52 0.39
N LEU A 21 3.41 -10.33 -0.50
CA LEU A 21 3.06 -9.89 -1.85
C LEU A 21 1.57 -9.55 -1.84
N VAL A 22 1.26 -8.26 -2.04
CA VAL A 22 -0.08 -7.72 -1.89
C VAL A 22 -0.62 -7.33 -3.26
N ASP A 23 -1.82 -7.83 -3.58
CA ASP A 23 -2.60 -7.41 -4.74
C ASP A 23 -3.21 -6.03 -4.46
N ILE A 24 -2.70 -4.99 -5.12
CA ILE A 24 -3.14 -3.61 -4.91
C ILE A 24 -4.58 -3.43 -5.37
N ASP A 25 -5.05 -4.19 -6.38
CA ASP A 25 -6.43 -4.10 -6.85
C ASP A 25 -7.44 -4.58 -5.81
N LYS A 26 -6.99 -5.32 -4.77
CA LYS A 26 -7.81 -5.75 -3.63
C LYS A 26 -7.68 -4.85 -2.41
N LEU A 27 -6.77 -3.89 -2.41
CA LEU A 27 -6.60 -2.96 -1.31
C LEU A 27 -7.79 -1.99 -1.29
N THR A 28 -8.56 -2.03 -0.21
CA THR A 28 -9.76 -1.20 -0.06
C THR A 28 -9.46 0.11 0.64
N HIS A 29 -8.69 0.06 1.73
CA HIS A 29 -8.23 1.22 2.48
C HIS A 29 -7.06 0.84 3.39
N ALA A 30 -6.39 1.85 3.94
CA ALA A 30 -5.36 1.71 4.96
C ALA A 30 -5.61 2.74 6.08
N ILE A 31 -5.30 2.37 7.32
CA ILE A 31 -5.41 3.25 8.49
C ILE A 31 -4.11 3.23 9.29
N PRO A 32 -3.75 4.31 10.01
CA PRO A 32 -2.64 4.27 10.95
C PRO A 32 -2.98 3.32 12.12
N GLU A 33 -1.99 2.52 12.54
CA GLU A 33 -2.11 1.59 13.67
C GLU A 33 -0.76 1.49 14.39
N GLY A 34 -0.70 1.95 15.65
CA GLY A 34 0.56 2.04 16.39
C GLY A 34 1.60 2.92 15.69
N GLU A 35 2.81 2.39 15.51
CA GLU A 35 3.91 3.03 14.77
C GLU A 35 3.86 2.78 13.25
N GLY A 36 2.89 1.99 12.77
CA GLY A 36 2.74 1.60 11.38
C GLY A 36 1.33 1.84 10.85
N SER A 37 0.90 0.97 9.95
CA SER A 37 -0.44 1.03 9.35
C SER A 37 -1.04 -0.37 9.21
N ARG A 38 -2.37 -0.43 9.17
CA ARG A 38 -3.11 -1.64 8.81
C ARG A 38 -3.72 -1.48 7.42
N LEU A 39 -3.41 -2.42 6.53
CA LEU A 39 -3.98 -2.52 5.19
C LEU A 39 -5.21 -3.43 5.22
N PHE A 40 -6.28 -3.05 4.51
CA PHE A 40 -7.50 -3.87 4.40
C PHE A 40 -7.70 -4.38 2.98
N LEU A 41 -7.68 -5.70 2.84
CA LEU A 41 -7.74 -6.45 1.58
C LEU A 41 -9.02 -7.29 1.54
N GLY A 42 -10.14 -6.67 1.16
CA GLY A 42 -11.46 -7.27 1.32
C GLY A 42 -11.77 -7.54 2.80
N ALA A 43 -11.99 -8.82 3.16
CA ALA A 43 -12.27 -9.24 4.53
C ALA A 43 -11.01 -9.53 5.37
N GLN A 44 -9.81 -9.38 4.80
CA GLN A 44 -8.53 -9.61 5.48
C GLN A 44 -7.84 -8.29 5.80
N HIS A 45 -6.92 -8.32 6.76
CA HIS A 45 -6.05 -7.18 7.04
C HIS A 45 -4.59 -7.62 7.22
N LEU A 46 -3.66 -6.68 6.99
CA LEU A 46 -2.22 -6.86 7.14
C LEU A 46 -1.62 -5.65 7.85
N ASP A 47 -0.95 -5.87 8.97
CA ASP A 47 -0.21 -4.83 9.68
C ASP A 47 1.20 -4.68 9.09
N VAL A 48 1.59 -3.44 8.81
CA VAL A 48 2.84 -3.09 8.12
C VAL A 48 3.58 -1.98 8.87
N PRO A 49 4.94 -1.99 8.91
CA PRO A 49 5.75 -1.01 9.63
C PRO A 49 5.94 0.29 8.83
N HIS A 50 4.95 0.65 8.03
CA HIS A 50 4.96 1.82 7.15
C HIS A 50 3.90 2.81 7.61
N THR A 51 4.24 4.08 7.65
CA THR A 51 3.26 5.17 7.80
C THR A 51 2.40 5.29 6.54
N LEU A 52 1.26 5.98 6.62
CA LEU A 52 0.41 6.21 5.45
C LEU A 52 1.15 6.93 4.31
N ALA A 53 1.97 7.94 4.64
CA ALA A 53 2.74 8.68 3.63
C ALA A 53 3.75 7.78 2.89
N GLU A 54 4.42 6.89 3.62
CA GLU A 54 5.33 5.92 3.01
C GLU A 54 4.57 4.90 2.15
N LEU A 55 3.36 4.50 2.57
CA LEU A 55 2.50 3.61 1.80
C LEU A 55 2.07 4.22 0.47
N GLU A 56 1.76 5.51 0.42
CA GLU A 56 1.42 6.19 -0.84
C GLU A 56 2.54 6.04 -1.88
N ASN A 57 3.80 6.10 -1.44
CA ASN A 57 4.94 5.88 -2.31
C ASN A 57 5.07 4.42 -2.74
N VAL A 58 5.03 3.48 -1.78
CA VAL A 58 5.16 2.04 -2.05
C VAL A 58 4.06 1.55 -2.99
N LEU A 59 2.81 1.96 -2.76
CA LEU A 59 1.66 1.60 -3.61
C LEU A 59 1.73 2.24 -5.00
N ALA A 60 2.35 3.42 -5.11
CA ALA A 60 2.66 4.02 -6.39
C ALA A 60 3.80 3.31 -7.14
N GLY A 61 4.52 2.38 -6.50
CA GLY A 61 5.73 1.75 -7.04
C GLY A 61 6.96 2.67 -6.99
N ARG A 62 6.92 3.70 -6.15
CA ARG A 62 8.03 4.64 -5.90
C ARG A 62 8.88 4.17 -4.73
N GLU A 63 10.04 4.80 -4.56
CA GLU A 63 10.85 4.59 -3.37
C GLU A 63 10.09 5.03 -2.12
N ARG A 64 10.16 4.24 -1.05
CA ARG A 64 9.46 4.49 0.22
C ARG A 64 9.62 5.93 0.72
N THR A 65 10.83 6.45 0.63
CA THR A 65 11.27 7.77 1.10
C THR A 65 11.15 8.88 0.06
N ASP A 66 10.49 8.62 -1.08
CA ASP A 66 10.26 9.63 -2.11
C ASP A 66 9.36 10.76 -1.58
N ASN A 67 9.80 12.01 -1.71
CA ASN A 67 9.04 13.17 -1.23
C ASN A 67 7.89 13.58 -2.16
N GLY A 68 7.58 12.78 -3.18
CA GLY A 68 6.33 12.92 -3.92
C GLY A 68 6.29 14.07 -4.92
N GLU A 69 7.43 14.52 -5.43
CA GLU A 69 7.52 15.65 -6.39
C GLU A 69 6.75 15.41 -7.71
N ASN A 70 6.30 14.17 -7.99
CA ASN A 70 5.40 13.79 -9.09
C ASN A 70 4.26 12.87 -8.63
N SER A 71 3.47 13.28 -7.64
CA SER A 71 2.42 12.45 -7.05
C SER A 71 1.18 12.29 -7.94
N ALA A 72 0.89 11.04 -8.33
CA ALA A 72 -0.35 10.62 -9.00
C ALA A 72 -1.21 9.65 -8.16
N ALA A 73 -0.74 9.28 -6.96
CA ALA A 73 -1.52 8.47 -6.03
C ALA A 73 -2.44 9.39 -5.22
N GLY A 74 -3.70 9.49 -5.62
CA GLY A 74 -4.70 10.42 -5.08
C GLY A 74 -5.19 10.11 -3.67
N PHE A 75 -4.30 9.94 -2.69
CA PHE A 75 -4.63 9.85 -1.26
C PHE A 75 -4.35 11.15 -0.48
N GLY A 76 -3.98 12.23 -1.19
CA GLY A 76 -3.84 13.56 -0.61
C GLY A 76 -5.14 14.03 0.06
N LEU A 77 -5.13 14.02 1.39
CA LEU A 77 -6.12 14.65 2.25
C LEU A 77 -6.33 16.10 1.82
N ARG A 78 -7.59 16.45 1.55
CA ARG A 78 -8.05 17.82 1.49
C ARG A 78 -8.35 18.33 2.89
#